data_AF-A0A2L2FNM3-F1
#
_entry.id   AF-A0A2L2FNM3-F1
#
_cell.length_a   1.000
_cell.length_b   1.000
_cell.length_c   1.000
_cell.angle_alpha   90.00
_cell.angle_beta   90.00
_cell.angle_gamma   90.00
#
_symmetry.space_group_name_H-M   'P 1'
#
loop_
_entity.id
_entity.type
_entity.pdbx_description
1 polymer ?
#
loop_
_entity_poly.entity_id
_entity_poly.type
_entity_poly.pdbx_seq_one_letter_code
_entity_poly.pdbx_strand_id
1 'polypeptide(L)'
;MKNIIKQKILRAVMEFKIGWNLTQEPEFIQKYEKNIYFKIFKLIGAFCLFLVVSGIAREFNKLVFYYVITYSLLYSIYRLVIGINSVIQFILIIFSGKLIVRNSPTNPYYTAFRAVSQVFRNTTGFTVSTGITFALCYELDEILLQEGKEAYFVPNMRNVIRQVINNIK
;
A
#
# COMPACT_ATOMS: atom_id res chain seq x y z
N MET A 1 30.93 12.47 24.89
CA MET A 1 30.60 12.18 23.47
C MET A 1 29.47 11.16 23.27
N LYS A 2 29.48 9.99 23.95
CA LYS A 2 28.40 8.97 23.86
C LYS A 2 26.98 9.50 24.14
N ASN A 3 26.80 10.42 25.09
CA ASN A 3 25.48 10.97 25.44
C ASN A 3 24.85 11.85 24.35
N ILE A 4 25.65 12.58 23.57
CA ILE A 4 25.15 13.49 22.52
C ILE A 4 24.62 12.67 21.32
N ILE A 5 25.34 11.60 20.96
CA ILE A 5 24.92 10.69 19.88
C ILE A 5 23.64 9.95 20.28
N LYS A 6 23.55 9.46 21.53
CA LYS A 6 22.34 8.80 22.04
C LYS A 6 21.13 9.73 22.03
N GLN A 7 21.29 11.00 22.39
CA GLN A 7 20.20 12.00 22.31
C GLN A 7 19.79 12.34 20.87
N LYS A 8 20.75 12.43 19.93
CA LYS A 8 20.44 12.65 18.51
C LYS A 8 19.66 11.48 17.90
N ILE A 9 20.03 10.25 18.24
CA ILE A 9 19.31 9.03 17.82
C ILE A 9 17.91 8.99 18.44
N LEU A 10 17.78 9.26 19.75
CA LEU A 10 16.49 9.28 20.43
C LEU A 10 15.54 10.33 19.82
N ARG A 11 16.06 11.51 19.48
CA ARG A 11 15.30 12.53 18.74
C ARG A 11 14.92 12.03 17.35
N ALA A 12 15.83 11.45 16.57
CA ALA A 12 15.50 10.92 15.25
C ALA A 12 14.41 9.82 15.30
N VAL A 13 14.44 8.95 16.31
CA VAL A 13 13.41 7.91 16.53
C VAL A 13 12.07 8.52 16.94
N MET A 14 12.06 9.53 17.83
CA MET A 14 10.83 10.25 18.18
C MET A 14 10.23 10.96 16.97
N GLU A 15 11.05 11.64 16.18
CA GLU A 15 10.67 12.33 14.96
C GLU A 15 10.14 11.36 13.90
N PHE A 16 10.75 10.19 13.75
CA PHE A 16 10.26 9.09 12.91
C PHE A 16 8.89 8.60 13.40
N LYS A 17 8.72 8.40 14.71
CA LYS A 17 7.45 7.97 15.30
C LYS A 17 6.34 9.01 15.10
N ILE A 18 6.69 10.30 15.17
CA ILE A 18 5.76 11.41 14.91
C ILE A 18 5.37 11.43 13.43
N GLY A 19 6.34 11.32 12.51
CA GLY A 19 6.11 11.21 11.07
C GLY A 19 5.27 9.98 10.69
N TRP A 20 5.49 8.86 11.36
CA TRP A 20 4.71 7.64 11.19
C TRP A 20 3.25 7.83 11.56
N ASN A 21 2.95 8.62 12.59
CA ASN A 21 1.59 8.85 13.08
C ASN A 21 0.88 10.04 12.42
N LEU A 22 1.58 10.85 11.62
CA LEU A 22 0.98 11.93 10.84
C LEU A 22 0.08 11.33 9.74
N THR A 23 -1.20 11.67 9.79
CA THR A 23 -2.16 11.32 8.76
C THR A 23 -2.16 12.45 7.73
N GLN A 24 -1.40 12.30 6.64
CA GLN A 24 -1.46 13.24 5.50
C GLN A 24 -2.47 12.78 4.45
N GLU A 25 -3.34 11.82 4.75
CA GLU A 25 -4.36 11.45 3.79
C GLU A 25 -5.15 12.70 3.39
N PRO A 26 -5.47 12.88 2.09
CA PRO A 26 -6.28 13.99 1.64
C PRO A 26 -7.57 14.09 2.48
N GLU A 27 -8.05 15.30 2.75
CA GLU A 27 -9.27 15.49 3.56
C GLU A 27 -10.47 14.69 3.03
N PHE A 28 -10.54 14.49 1.71
CA PHE A 28 -11.56 13.64 1.11
C PHE A 28 -11.44 12.17 1.56
N ILE A 29 -10.23 11.59 1.61
CA ILE A 29 -10.02 10.21 2.09
C ILE A 29 -10.32 10.11 3.58
N GLN A 30 -9.88 11.09 4.39
CA GLN A 30 -10.18 11.12 5.82
C GLN A 30 -11.69 11.17 6.11
N LYS A 31 -12.47 11.85 5.27
CA LYS A 31 -13.93 11.88 5.38
C LYS A 31 -14.57 10.51 5.11
N TYR A 32 -14.08 9.78 4.11
CA TYR A 32 -14.53 8.42 3.83
C TYR A 32 -14.09 7.41 4.91
N GLU A 33 -12.86 7.54 5.41
CA GLU A 33 -12.29 6.69 6.47
C GLU A 33 -13.07 6.74 7.79
N LYS A 34 -13.71 7.88 8.09
CA LYS A 34 -14.52 8.07 9.31
C LYS A 34 -15.83 7.29 9.28
N ASN A 35 -16.32 6.88 8.10
CA ASN A 35 -17.58 6.18 7.96
C ASN A 35 -17.49 4.73 8.49
N ILE A 36 -18.49 4.29 9.26
CA ILE A 36 -18.57 2.93 9.84
C ILE A 36 -18.52 1.84 8.76
N TYR A 37 -19.20 2.05 7.62
CA TYR A 37 -19.25 1.07 6.53
C TYR A 37 -17.85 0.84 5.94
N PHE A 38 -17.04 1.89 5.82
CA PHE A 38 -15.67 1.78 5.35
C PHE A 38 -14.75 1.06 6.34
N LYS A 39 -14.99 1.20 7.65
CA LYS A 39 -14.25 0.46 8.68
C LYS A 39 -14.55 -1.04 8.59
N ILE A 40 -15.83 -1.39 8.43
CA ILE A 40 -16.27 -2.78 8.26
C ILE A 40 -15.68 -3.35 6.96
N PHE A 41 -15.77 -2.62 5.85
CA PHE A 41 -15.16 -3.01 4.57
C PHE A 41 -13.66 -3.26 4.70
N LYS A 42 -12.91 -2.38 5.39
CA LYS A 42 -11.47 -2.56 5.62
C LYS A 42 -11.17 -3.83 6.41
N LEU A 43 -11.95 -4.12 7.45
CA LEU A 43 -11.74 -5.28 8.29
C LEU A 43 -12.06 -6.58 7.54
N ILE A 44 -13.22 -6.64 6.87
CA ILE A 44 -13.63 -7.80 6.07
C ILE A 44 -12.67 -7.99 4.89
N GLY A 45 -12.34 -6.92 4.17
CA GLY A 45 -11.42 -6.95 3.04
C GLY A 45 -10.02 -7.43 3.44
N ALA A 46 -9.48 -6.95 4.57
CA ALA A 46 -8.20 -7.42 5.11
C ALA A 46 -8.25 -8.89 5.52
N PHE A 47 -9.35 -9.34 6.14
CA PHE A 47 -9.53 -10.74 6.52
C PHE A 47 -9.66 -11.66 5.30
N CYS A 48 -10.46 -11.30 4.31
CA CYS A 48 -10.56 -12.03 3.05
C CYS A 48 -9.21 -12.10 2.34
N LEU A 49 -8.47 -11.00 2.30
CA LEU A 49 -7.14 -10.96 1.70
C LEU A 49 -6.14 -11.85 2.46
N PHE A 50 -6.19 -11.89 3.80
CA PHE A 50 -5.40 -12.82 4.60
C PHE A 50 -5.74 -14.29 4.27
N LEU A 51 -7.03 -14.63 4.16
CA LEU A 51 -7.47 -15.99 3.81
C LEU A 51 -6.93 -16.43 2.45
N VAL A 52 -6.91 -15.54 1.45
CA VAL A 52 -6.34 -15.90 0.15
C VAL A 52 -4.83 -16.06 0.21
N VAL A 53 -4.11 -15.14 0.84
CA VAL A 53 -2.63 -15.21 0.94
C VAL A 53 -2.17 -16.43 1.73
N SER A 54 -2.91 -16.82 2.76
CA SER A 54 -2.62 -18.01 3.56
C SER A 54 -2.94 -19.34 2.84
N GLY A 55 -3.59 -19.30 1.66
CA GLY A 55 -4.03 -20.49 0.93
C GLY A 55 -5.27 -21.18 1.53
N ILE A 56 -5.67 -20.83 2.76
CA ILE A 56 -6.84 -21.38 3.47
C ILE A 56 -8.12 -21.19 2.65
N ALA A 57 -8.19 -20.11 1.85
CA ALA A 57 -9.33 -19.85 1.00
C ALA A 57 -9.72 -21.03 0.08
N ARG A 58 -8.74 -21.83 -0.37
CA ARG A 58 -8.95 -22.96 -1.28
C ARG A 58 -9.73 -24.12 -0.67
N GLU A 59 -9.70 -24.27 0.66
CA GLU A 59 -10.38 -25.37 1.36
C GLU A 59 -11.90 -25.10 1.54
N PHE A 60 -12.34 -23.86 1.28
CA PHE A 60 -13.76 -23.53 1.35
C PHE A 60 -14.55 -24.02 0.14
N ASN A 61 -15.88 -24.06 0.30
CA ASN A 61 -16.80 -24.31 -0.80
C ASN A 61 -16.61 -23.27 -1.93
N LYS A 62 -16.71 -23.70 -3.20
CA LYS A 62 -16.52 -22.86 -4.40
C LYS A 62 -17.22 -21.51 -4.32
N LEU A 63 -18.47 -21.48 -3.83
CA LEU A 63 -19.22 -20.23 -3.67
C LEU A 63 -18.55 -19.26 -2.69
N VAL A 64 -18.11 -19.76 -1.53
CA VAL A 64 -17.45 -18.96 -0.49
C VAL A 64 -16.11 -18.46 -1.00
N PHE A 65 -15.36 -19.30 -1.72
CA PHE A 65 -14.09 -18.92 -2.34
C PHE A 65 -14.25 -17.74 -3.31
N TYR A 66 -15.27 -17.75 -4.18
CA TYR A 66 -15.53 -16.64 -5.10
C TYR A 66 -15.86 -15.33 -4.35
N TYR A 67 -16.65 -15.39 -3.28
CA TYR A 67 -16.90 -14.20 -2.46
C TYR A 67 -15.63 -13.69 -1.81
N VAL A 68 -14.80 -14.56 -1.22
CA VAL A 68 -13.53 -14.19 -0.61
C VAL A 68 -12.59 -13.52 -1.62
N ILE A 69 -12.48 -14.06 -2.83
CA ILE A 69 -11.69 -13.45 -3.91
C ILE A 69 -12.25 -12.09 -4.33
N THR A 70 -13.56 -11.97 -4.47
CA THR A 70 -14.17 -10.69 -4.91
C THR A 70 -13.92 -9.58 -3.89
N TYR A 71 -14.10 -9.87 -2.60
CA TYR A 71 -13.82 -8.91 -1.54
C TYR A 71 -12.32 -8.59 -1.41
N SER A 72 -11.44 -9.58 -1.57
CA SER A 72 -9.99 -9.32 -1.52
C SER A 72 -9.54 -8.44 -2.69
N LEU A 73 -10.09 -8.65 -3.89
CA LEU A 73 -9.79 -7.84 -5.07
C LEU A 73 -10.27 -6.39 -4.90
N LEU A 74 -11.51 -6.19 -4.43
CA LEU A 74 -12.03 -4.85 -4.12
C LEU A 74 -11.16 -4.14 -3.07
N TYR A 75 -10.74 -4.85 -2.04
CA TYR A 75 -9.86 -4.30 -1.00
C TYR A 75 -8.47 -3.95 -1.54
N SER A 76 -7.91 -4.77 -2.43
CA SER A 76 -6.64 -4.48 -3.11
C SER A 76 -6.74 -3.24 -3.99
N ILE A 77 -7.82 -3.07 -4.77
CA ILE A 77 -8.06 -1.84 -5.56
C ILE A 77 -8.12 -0.61 -4.65
N TYR A 78 -8.88 -0.69 -3.56
CA TYR A 78 -8.96 0.38 -2.57
C TYR A 78 -7.57 0.78 -2.05
N ARG A 79 -6.74 -0.22 -1.68
CA ARG A 79 -5.36 0.03 -1.21
C ARG A 79 -4.46 0.63 -2.29
N LEU A 80 -4.60 0.20 -3.54
CA LEU A 80 -3.87 0.77 -4.68
C LEU A 80 -4.22 2.24 -4.88
N VAL A 81 -5.52 2.59 -4.87
CA VAL A 81 -5.98 3.99 -5.04
C VAL A 81 -5.45 4.89 -3.93
N ILE A 82 -5.48 4.44 -2.66
CA ILE A 82 -4.89 5.20 -1.55
C ILE A 82 -3.37 5.33 -1.69
N GLY A 83 -2.69 4.26 -2.12
CA GLY A 83 -1.26 4.27 -2.36
C GLY A 83 -0.85 5.30 -3.41
N ILE A 84 -1.53 5.31 -4.57
CA ILE A 84 -1.27 6.27 -5.65
C ILE A 84 -1.50 7.71 -5.18
N ASN A 85 -2.62 7.98 -4.51
CA ASN A 85 -2.90 9.31 -3.98
C ASN A 85 -1.84 9.77 -2.96
N SER A 86 -1.36 8.85 -2.12
CA SER A 86 -0.30 9.13 -1.16
C SER A 86 1.03 9.49 -1.84
N VAL A 87 1.39 8.78 -2.92
CA VAL A 87 2.60 9.07 -3.69
C VAL A 87 2.48 10.41 -4.41
N ILE A 88 1.34 10.69 -5.05
CA ILE A 88 1.08 11.97 -5.71
C ILE A 88 1.17 13.12 -4.70
N GLN A 89 0.56 12.97 -3.52
CA GLN A 89 0.65 14.00 -2.49
C GLN A 89 2.06 14.21 -1.96
N PHE A 90 2.83 13.14 -1.77
CA PHE A 90 4.23 13.26 -1.38
C PHE A 90 5.03 14.05 -2.42
N ILE A 91 4.83 13.74 -3.70
CA ILE A 91 5.45 14.45 -4.82
C ILE A 91 5.06 15.93 -4.79
N LEU A 92 3.77 16.24 -4.63
CA LEU A 92 3.27 17.62 -4.52
C LEU A 92 3.84 18.35 -3.31
N ILE A 93 4.02 17.68 -2.18
CA ILE A 93 4.59 18.26 -0.95
C ILE A 93 6.08 18.59 -1.15
N ILE A 94 6.82 17.73 -1.86
CA ILE A 94 8.21 18.01 -2.23
C ILE A 94 8.29 19.22 -3.17
N PHE A 95 7.49 19.23 -4.24
CA PHE A 95 7.54 20.28 -5.26
C PHE A 95 6.98 21.63 -4.79
N SER A 96 5.99 21.63 -3.90
CA SER A 96 5.37 22.87 -3.40
C SER A 96 6.21 23.61 -2.36
N GLY A 97 7.30 23.02 -1.87
CA GLY A 97 8.13 23.62 -0.82
C GLY A 97 7.38 23.84 0.50
N LYS A 98 6.14 23.35 0.65
CA LYS A 98 5.31 23.51 1.86
C LYS A 98 5.86 22.78 3.09
N LEU A 99 6.90 21.96 2.96
CA LEU A 99 7.67 21.47 4.12
C LEU A 99 8.55 22.58 4.75
N ILE A 100 8.73 23.69 4.05
CA ILE A 100 9.40 24.91 4.50
C ILE A 100 8.32 25.89 4.99
N VAL A 101 7.37 25.46 5.83
CA VAL A 101 6.52 26.45 6.52
C VAL A 101 7.35 27.11 7.62
N ARG A 102 7.83 28.29 7.25
CA ARG A 102 8.22 29.52 7.96
C ARG A 102 8.09 29.65 9.49
N ASN A 103 7.43 28.75 10.24
CA ASN A 103 7.13 28.90 11.67
C ASN A 103 7.32 27.65 12.57
N SER A 104 7.92 26.54 12.11
CA SER A 104 8.32 25.47 13.03
C SER A 104 9.84 25.45 13.22
N PRO A 105 10.38 25.54 14.46
CA PRO A 105 11.81 25.47 14.75
C PRO A 105 12.39 24.05 14.55
N THR A 106 11.66 23.15 13.88
CA THR A 106 12.13 21.82 13.52
C THR A 106 13.01 21.91 12.27
N ASN A 107 14.32 21.72 12.51
CA ASN A 107 15.39 21.55 11.54
C ASN A 107 14.89 20.88 10.22
N PRO A 108 15.18 21.43 9.03
CA PRO A 108 14.71 20.90 7.73
C PRO A 108 15.01 19.39 7.54
N TYR A 109 16.11 18.90 8.12
CA TYR A 109 16.46 17.49 8.15
C TYR A 109 15.39 16.60 8.81
N TYR A 110 14.79 17.03 9.93
CA TYR A 110 13.77 16.25 10.65
C TYR A 110 12.43 16.27 9.93
N THR A 111 12.09 17.37 9.27
CA THR A 111 10.90 17.47 8.41
C THR A 111 11.00 16.54 7.21
N ALA A 112 12.17 16.47 6.56
CA ALA A 112 12.44 15.49 5.51
C ALA A 112 12.36 14.05 6.03
N PHE A 113 12.92 13.80 7.23
CA PHE A 113 12.87 12.47 7.86
C PHE A 113 11.43 12.01 8.16
N ARG A 114 10.56 12.93 8.62
CA ARG A 114 9.13 12.67 8.80
C ARG A 114 8.44 12.32 7.48
N ALA A 115 8.67 13.12 6.43
CA ALA A 115 8.09 12.87 5.11
C ALA A 115 8.54 11.52 4.51
N VAL A 116 9.83 11.18 4.65
CA VAL A 116 10.38 9.88 4.21
C VAL A 116 9.76 8.72 4.99
N SER A 117 9.67 8.82 6.32
CA SER A 117 9.06 7.77 7.17
C SER A 117 7.61 7.47 6.79
N GLN A 118 6.90 8.52 6.40
CA GLN A 118 5.49 8.45 6.01
C GLN A 118 5.30 7.82 4.63
N VAL A 119 6.12 8.20 3.66
CA VAL A 119 6.16 7.50 2.36
C VAL A 119 6.52 6.06 2.56
N PHE A 120 7.49 5.76 3.42
CA PHE A 120 7.87 4.38 3.68
C PHE A 120 6.71 3.56 4.25
N ARG A 121 5.91 4.11 5.17
CA ARG A 121 4.68 3.47 5.68
C ARG A 121 3.66 3.20 4.57
N ASN A 122 3.45 4.15 3.67
CA ASN A 122 2.45 4.03 2.60
C ASN A 122 2.94 3.13 1.46
N THR A 123 4.21 3.23 1.09
CA THR A 123 4.89 2.42 0.07
C THR A 123 5.07 0.97 0.51
N THR A 124 5.40 0.69 1.77
CA THR A 124 5.41 -0.69 2.28
C THR A 124 4.00 -1.30 2.24
N GLY A 125 2.98 -0.52 2.59
CA GLY A 125 1.58 -0.91 2.41
C GLY A 125 1.19 -1.17 0.94
N PHE A 126 1.78 -0.42 0.00
CA PHE A 126 1.60 -0.60 -1.44
C PHE A 126 2.32 -1.87 -1.94
N THR A 127 3.63 -2.02 -1.70
CA THR A 127 4.42 -3.18 -2.13
C THR A 127 3.83 -4.50 -1.64
N VAL A 128 3.33 -4.53 -0.39
CA VAL A 128 2.62 -5.70 0.14
C VAL A 128 1.33 -5.94 -0.66
N SER A 129 0.53 -4.91 -0.98
CA SER A 129 -0.68 -5.05 -1.80
C SER A 129 -0.40 -5.49 -3.24
N THR A 130 0.67 -5.01 -3.87
CA THR A 130 1.05 -5.38 -5.24
C THR A 130 1.57 -6.81 -5.29
N GLY A 131 2.39 -7.21 -4.32
CA GLY A 131 2.87 -8.59 -4.18
C GLY A 131 1.73 -9.59 -3.95
N ILE A 132 0.73 -9.20 -3.15
CA ILE A 132 -0.47 -10.00 -2.90
C ILE A 132 -1.36 -10.10 -4.14
N THR A 133 -1.51 -9.00 -4.90
CA THR A 133 -2.22 -9.03 -6.19
C THR A 133 -1.53 -9.96 -7.19
N PHE A 134 -0.19 -9.95 -7.23
CA PHE A 134 0.57 -10.90 -8.04
C PHE A 134 0.39 -12.36 -7.60
N ALA A 135 0.39 -12.61 -6.28
CA ALA A 135 0.13 -13.94 -5.74
C ALA A 135 -1.28 -14.44 -6.11
N LEU A 136 -2.29 -13.59 -6.00
CA LEU A 136 -3.67 -13.87 -6.44
C LEU A 136 -3.74 -14.24 -7.93
N CYS A 137 -3.03 -13.52 -8.79
CA CYS A 137 -2.98 -13.83 -10.22
C CYS A 137 -2.32 -15.19 -10.48
N TYR A 138 -1.27 -15.54 -9.71
CA TYR A 138 -0.65 -16.87 -9.78
C TYR A 138 -1.61 -17.98 -9.35
N GLU A 139 -2.35 -17.78 -8.25
CA GLU A 139 -3.36 -18.73 -7.79
C GLU A 139 -4.45 -18.96 -8.84
N LEU A 140 -4.93 -17.88 -9.47
CA LEU A 140 -5.94 -17.96 -10.52
C LEU A 140 -5.42 -18.68 -11.77
N ASP A 141 -4.17 -18.45 -12.16
CA ASP A 141 -3.55 -19.16 -13.28
C ASP A 141 -3.37 -20.65 -12.96
N GLU A 142 -3.05 -21.02 -11.72
CA GLU A 142 -2.95 -22.43 -11.32
C GLU A 142 -4.31 -23.14 -11.39
N ILE A 143 -5.39 -22.47 -10.97
CA ILE A 143 -6.75 -22.99 -11.09
C ILE A 143 -7.13 -23.20 -12.57
N LEU A 144 -6.79 -22.25 -13.44
CA LEU A 144 -7.03 -22.38 -14.89
C LEU A 144 -6.29 -23.60 -15.46
N LEU A 145 -5.02 -23.79 -15.09
CA LEU A 145 -4.22 -24.93 -15.53
C LEU A 145 -4.80 -26.27 -15.03
N GLN A 146 -5.30 -26.32 -13.79
CA GLN A 146 -5.97 -27.50 -13.25
C GLN A 146 -7.28 -27.83 -13.97
N GLU A 147 -7.98 -26.83 -14.49
CA GLU A 147 -9.17 -27.00 -15.33
C GLU A 147 -8.83 -27.34 -16.81
N GLY A 148 -7.55 -27.51 -17.14
CA GLY A 148 -7.08 -27.77 -18.51
C GLY A 148 -7.13 -26.53 -19.42
N LYS A 149 -7.26 -25.33 -18.84
CA LYS A 149 -7.23 -24.05 -19.54
C LYS A 149 -5.82 -23.45 -19.46
N GLU A 150 -5.52 -22.55 -20.39
CA GLU A 150 -4.23 -21.85 -20.40
C GLU A 150 -4.17 -20.78 -19.30
N ALA A 151 -2.98 -20.59 -18.73
CA ALA A 151 -2.69 -19.49 -17.83
C ALA A 151 -2.83 -18.15 -18.57
N TYR A 152 -3.51 -17.18 -17.96
CA TYR A 152 -3.90 -15.93 -18.60
C TYR A 152 -3.30 -14.71 -17.92
N PHE A 153 -3.34 -14.63 -16.59
CA PHE A 153 -3.07 -13.39 -15.87
C PHE A 153 -1.57 -13.03 -15.84
N VAL A 154 -0.70 -13.95 -15.37
CA VAL A 154 0.74 -13.72 -15.26
C VAL A 154 1.41 -13.56 -16.64
N PRO A 155 1.11 -14.39 -17.66
CA PRO A 155 1.68 -14.22 -18.99
C PRO A 155 1.29 -12.89 -19.63
N ASN A 156 0.03 -12.47 -19.48
CA ASN A 156 -0.45 -11.25 -20.10
C ASN A 156 0.11 -9.99 -19.42
N MET A 157 0.25 -9.99 -18.08
CA MET A 157 0.97 -8.92 -17.36
C MET A 157 2.43 -8.80 -17.82
N ARG A 158 3.13 -9.93 -18.01
CA ARG A 158 4.50 -9.94 -18.54
C ARG A 158 4.58 -9.32 -19.94
N ASN A 159 3.59 -9.60 -20.80
CA ASN A 159 3.54 -9.03 -22.15
C ASN A 159 3.32 -7.51 -22.13
N VAL A 160 2.39 -7.01 -21.31
CA VAL A 160 2.14 -5.57 -21.14
C VAL A 160 3.40 -4.86 -20.62
N ILE A 161 4.07 -5.41 -19.60
CA ILE A 161 5.31 -4.84 -19.06
C ILE A 161 6.39 -4.77 -20.15
N ARG A 162 6.55 -5.84 -20.95
CA ARG A 162 7.50 -5.86 -22.08
C ARG A 162 7.17 -4.80 -23.13
N GLN A 163 5.90 -4.61 -23.47
CA GLN A 163 5.47 -3.57 -24.40
C GLN A 163 5.79 -2.17 -23.88
N VAL A 164 5.53 -1.91 -22.59
CA VAL A 164 5.87 -0.62 -21.97
C VAL A 164 7.38 -0.38 -21.97
N ILE A 165 8.19 -1.37 -21.62
CA ILE A 165 9.66 -1.26 -21.66
C ILE A 165 10.18 -0.99 -23.07
N ASN A 166 9.59 -1.65 -24.07
CA ASN A 166 9.99 -1.47 -25.47
C ASN A 166 9.56 -0.11 -26.04
N ASN A 167 8.48 0.49 -25.56
CA ASN A 167 8.04 1.84 -25.96
C ASN A 167 8.84 2.97 -25.30
N ILE A 168 9.60 2.68 -24.24
CA ILE A 168 10.45 3.66 -23.54
C ILE A 168 11.88 3.67 -24.13
N LYS A 169 12.26 2.63 -24.88
CA LYS A 169 13.52 2.54 -25.63
C LYS A 169 13.37 3.14 -27.03
#